data_AF-A0A3C1FUZ1-F1
#
_entry.id   AF-A0A3C1FUZ1-F1
#
_cell.length_a   1.000
_cell.length_b   1.000
_cell.length_c   1.000
_cell.angle_alpha   90.00
_cell.angle_beta   90.00
_cell.angle_gamma   90.00
#
_symmetry.space_group_name_H-M   'P 1'
#
loop_
_entity.id
_entity.type
_entity.pdbx_description
1 polymer ?
#
loop_
_entity_poly.entity_id
_entity_poly.type
_entity_poly.pdbx_seq_one_letter_code
_entity_poly.pdbx_strand_id
1 'polypeptide(L)'
;MTTAHLLLGLLRFDKEQPAIVLSKLGISIGELIKELEDNLPQNKNSQFGDVPFTSNAASVLRILGEKSKKEKCCQVEPIDFLLALLKIKSCTAAHILNKYGITKDKVQETMKTEQFCRGDR
;
A
#
# COMPACT_ATOMS: atom_id res chain seq x y z
N MET A 1 3.89 -10.65 -9.93
CA MET A 1 3.05 -9.61 -9.30
C MET A 1 3.98 -8.65 -8.57
N THR A 2 3.91 -7.35 -8.89
CA THR A 2 4.82 -6.32 -8.35
C THR A 2 4.16 -5.55 -7.20
N THR A 3 4.95 -4.77 -6.43
CA THR A 3 4.41 -3.94 -5.34
C THR A 3 3.48 -2.83 -5.82
N ALA A 4 3.64 -2.36 -7.06
CA ALA A 4 2.70 -1.41 -7.67
C ALA A 4 1.32 -2.04 -7.90
N HIS A 5 1.23 -3.31 -8.28
CA HIS A 5 -0.05 -4.03 -8.39
C HIS A 5 -0.74 -4.17 -7.02
N LEU A 6 0.04 -4.44 -5.96
CA LEU A 6 -0.49 -4.45 -4.59
C LEU A 6 -1.10 -3.10 -4.21
N LEU A 7 -0.35 -2.02 -4.45
CA LEU A 7 -0.82 -0.67 -4.15
C LEU A 7 -2.05 -0.29 -4.99
N LEU A 8 -2.05 -0.58 -6.29
CA LEU A 8 -3.21 -0.37 -7.17
C LEU A 8 -4.44 -1.12 -6.67
N GLY A 9 -4.27 -2.37 -6.20
CA GLY A 9 -5.33 -3.13 -5.57
C GLY A 9 -5.93 -2.39 -4.38
N LEU A 10 -5.09 -1.86 -3.49
CA LEU A 10 -5.54 -1.08 -2.32
C LEU A 10 -6.26 0.21 -2.72
N LEU A 11 -5.74 0.93 -3.73
CA LEU A 11 -6.29 2.22 -4.18
C LEU A 11 -7.62 2.09 -4.93
N ARG A 12 -7.95 0.91 -5.46
CA ARG A 12 -9.26 0.66 -6.06
C ARG A 12 -10.39 0.67 -5.04
N PHE A 13 -10.09 0.50 -3.76
CA PHE A 13 -11.07 0.57 -2.70
C PHE A 13 -11.11 2.01 -2.14
N ASP A 14 -11.90 2.87 -2.77
CA ASP A 14 -12.00 4.30 -2.41
C ASP A 14 -12.55 4.54 -0.99
N LYS A 15 -13.31 3.58 -0.46
CA LYS A 15 -13.91 3.62 0.88
C LYS A 15 -13.00 3.10 2.00
N GLU A 16 -11.83 2.59 1.65
CA GLU A 16 -10.91 2.02 2.62
C GLU A 16 -9.98 3.09 3.21
N GLN A 17 -9.47 2.82 4.41
CA GLN A 17 -8.57 3.71 5.15
C GLN A 17 -7.39 4.25 4.31
N PRO A 18 -6.71 3.46 3.44
CA PRO A 18 -5.60 3.96 2.63
C PRO A 18 -6.01 5.08 1.69
N ALA A 19 -7.14 4.93 0.98
CA ALA A 19 -7.62 5.94 0.05
C ALA A 19 -8.06 7.21 0.79
N ILE A 20 -8.71 7.06 1.95
CA ILE A 20 -9.12 8.18 2.80
C ILE A 20 -7.90 8.95 3.31
N VAL A 21 -6.89 8.26 3.84
CA VAL A 21 -5.66 8.89 4.35
C VAL A 21 -4.92 9.62 3.22
N LEU A 22 -4.80 9.00 2.04
CA LEU A 22 -4.15 9.63 0.89
C LEU A 22 -4.91 10.86 0.39
N SER A 23 -6.25 10.80 0.34
CA SER A 23 -7.10 11.93 -0.01
C SER A 23 -6.94 13.08 0.99
N LYS A 24 -6.86 12.78 2.30
CA LYS A 24 -6.59 13.76 3.37
C LYS A 24 -5.22 14.43 3.25
N LEU A 25 -4.23 13.72 2.71
CA LEU A 25 -2.92 14.29 2.39
C LEU A 25 -2.95 15.19 1.15
N GLY A 26 -4.12 15.41 0.55
CA GLY A 26 -4.33 16.27 -0.62
C GLY A 26 -4.03 15.59 -1.95
N ILE A 27 -4.09 14.25 -2.00
CA ILE A 27 -3.63 13.48 -3.15
C ILE A 27 -4.82 12.92 -3.91
N SER A 28 -4.86 13.23 -5.20
CA SER A 28 -5.82 12.68 -6.15
C SER A 28 -5.53 11.20 -6.38
N ILE A 29 -6.37 10.31 -5.82
CA ILE A 29 -6.25 8.86 -5.99
C ILE A 29 -6.22 8.46 -7.47
N GLY A 30 -7.02 9.13 -8.31
CA GLY A 30 -7.03 8.90 -9.76
C GLY A 30 -5.70 9.21 -10.44
N GLU A 31 -5.00 10.28 -10.05
CA GLU A 31 -3.68 10.60 -10.60
C GLU A 31 -2.62 9.62 -10.11
N LEU A 32 -2.69 9.22 -8.84
CA LEU A 32 -1.77 8.22 -8.27
C LEU A 32 -1.93 6.85 -8.95
N ILE A 33 -3.17 6.43 -9.23
CA ILE A 33 -3.45 5.20 -9.99
C ILE A 33 -2.84 5.31 -11.39
N LYS A 34 -3.08 6.42 -12.09
CA LYS A 34 -2.55 6.62 -13.43
C LYS A 34 -1.02 6.58 -13.48
N GLU A 35 -0.36 7.23 -12.51
CA GLU A 35 1.10 7.19 -12.40
C GLU A 35 1.62 5.78 -12.11
N LEU A 36 0.93 5.02 -11.26
CA LEU A 36 1.27 3.62 -11.00
C LEU A 36 1.11 2.75 -12.24
N GLU A 37 0.05 2.95 -13.03
CA GLU A 37 -0.17 2.24 -14.30
C GLU A 37 0.87 2.58 -15.36
N ASP A 38 1.29 3.85 -15.45
CA ASP A 38 2.34 4.31 -16.37
C ASP A 38 3.72 3.74 -16.03
N ASN A 39 4.03 3.65 -14.73
CA ASN A 39 5.27 3.07 -14.24
C ASN A 39 5.30 1.53 -14.27
N LEU A 40 4.16 0.89 -14.56
CA LEU A 40 4.12 -0.55 -14.76
C LEU A 40 4.56 -0.88 -16.19
N PRO A 41 5.48 -1.84 -16.37
CA PRO A 41 5.83 -2.29 -17.71
C PRO A 41 4.56 -2.81 -18.38
N GLN A 42 4.19 -2.22 -19.52
CA GLN A 42 3.13 -2.73 -20.40
C GLN A 42 3.53 -4.11 -20.94
N ASN A 43 3.42 -5.15 -20.12
CA ASN A 43 3.55 -6.52 -20.58
C ASN A 43 2.29 -6.84 -21.39
N LYS A 44 2.37 -6.58 -22.69
CA LYS A 44 1.39 -7.01 -23.70
C LYS A 44 1.23 -8.53 -23.76
N ASN A 45 2.12 -9.27 -23.08
CA ASN A 45 2.05 -10.71 -22.93
C ASN A 45 1.59 -11.05 -21.50
N SER A 46 0.29 -10.84 -21.25
CA SER A 46 -0.35 -11.36 -20.05
C SER A 46 -0.37 -12.89 -20.16
N GLN A 47 0.74 -13.55 -19.78
CA GLN A 47 0.73 -14.99 -19.58
C GLN A 47 -0.22 -15.26 -18.42
N PHE A 48 -1.43 -15.73 -18.76
CA PHE A 48 -2.37 -16.35 -17.84
C PHE A 48 -1.69 -17.60 -17.25
N GLY A 49 -0.93 -17.42 -16.19
CA GLY A 49 -0.21 -18.45 -15.46
C GLY A 49 0.04 -17.99 -14.02
N ASP A 50 0.72 -18.82 -13.22
CA ASP A 50 1.11 -18.47 -11.85
C ASP A 50 2.06 -17.28 -11.91
N VAL A 51 1.58 -16.09 -11.54
CA VAL A 51 2.35 -14.85 -11.64
C VAL A 51 3.21 -14.72 -10.38
N PRO A 52 4.53 -15.00 -10.43
CA PRO A 52 5.35 -15.07 -9.23
C PRO A 52 5.42 -13.72 -8.53
N PHE A 53 5.34 -13.71 -7.20
CA PHE A 53 5.57 -12.50 -6.42
C PHE A 53 7.02 -12.06 -6.55
N THR A 54 7.23 -10.76 -6.78
CA THR A 54 8.58 -10.19 -6.67
C THR A 54 9.11 -10.30 -5.23
N SER A 55 10.44 -10.37 -5.05
CA SER A 55 11.06 -10.43 -3.71
C SER A 55 10.60 -9.29 -2.80
N ASN A 56 10.33 -8.12 -3.36
CA ASN A 56 9.75 -6.98 -2.64
C ASN A 56 8.31 -7.24 -2.20
N ALA A 57 7.45 -7.80 -3.06
CA ALA A 57 6.06 -8.13 -2.70
C ALA A 57 6.00 -9.21 -1.61
N ALA A 58 6.84 -10.24 -1.69
CA ALA A 58 6.95 -11.25 -0.63
C ALA A 58 7.41 -10.64 0.71
N SER A 59 8.33 -9.67 0.65
CA SER A 59 8.80 -8.96 1.84
C SER A 59 7.70 -8.11 2.50
N VAL A 60 6.82 -7.47 1.71
CA VAL A 60 5.64 -6.74 2.23
C VAL A 60 4.77 -7.68 3.07
N LEU A 61 4.42 -8.84 2.51
CA LEU A 61 3.59 -9.84 3.19
C LEU A 61 4.25 -10.35 4.47
N ARG A 62 5.57 -10.56 4.46
CA ARG A 62 6.32 -10.95 5.65
C ARG A 62 6.24 -9.90 6.75
N ILE A 63 6.45 -8.63 6.40
CA ILE A 63 6.36 -7.50 7.34
C ILE A 63 4.96 -7.43 7.98
N LEU A 64 3.90 -7.68 7.20
CA LEU A 64 2.52 -7.68 7.70
C LEU A 64 2.27 -8.84 8.65
N GLY A 65 2.72 -10.05 8.29
CA GLY A 65 2.63 -11.22 9.18
C GLY A 65 3.41 -11.02 10.48
N GLU A 66 4.60 -10.40 10.44
CA GLU A 66 5.35 -10.02 11.63
C GLU A 66 4.64 -8.93 12.44
N LYS A 67 3.99 -7.97 11.77
CA LYS A 67 3.23 -6.90 12.42
C LYS A 67 2.05 -7.45 13.21
N SER A 68 1.22 -8.30 12.62
CA SER A 68 0.06 -8.91 13.31
C SER A 68 0.48 -9.72 14.53
N LYS A 69 1.58 -10.49 14.41
CA LYS A 69 2.13 -11.22 15.56
C LYS A 69 2.57 -10.28 16.69
N LYS A 70 3.15 -9.13 16.36
CA LYS A 70 3.63 -8.16 17.34
C LYS A 70 2.51 -7.37 18.00
N GLU A 71 1.46 -7.01 17.25
CA GLU A 71 0.37 -6.15 17.74
C GLU A 71 -0.75 -6.93 18.46
N LYS A 72 -0.65 -8.26 18.61
CA LYS A 72 -1.70 -9.16 19.12
C LYS A 72 -3.03 -9.11 18.34
N CYS A 73 -3.13 -8.28 17.31
CA CYS A 73 -4.26 -8.25 16.39
C CYS A 73 -4.06 -9.31 15.30
N CYS A 74 -5.00 -10.24 15.18
CA CYS A 74 -5.00 -11.25 14.11
C CYS A 74 -5.40 -10.67 12.74
N GLN A 75 -5.93 -9.45 12.70
CA GLN A 75 -6.45 -8.83 11.49
C GLN A 75 -5.43 -7.82 10.93
N VAL A 76 -5.03 -8.02 9.67
CA VAL A 76 -4.24 -7.05 8.90
C VAL A 76 -5.21 -6.12 8.20
N GLU A 77 -5.10 -4.82 8.44
CA GLU A 77 -5.92 -3.82 7.74
C GLU A 77 -5.25 -3.35 6.44
N PRO A 78 -6.02 -2.85 5.45
CA PRO A 78 -5.47 -2.28 4.22
C PRO A 78 -4.44 -1.16 4.47
N ILE A 79 -4.57 -0.42 5.58
CA ILE A 79 -3.62 0.62 5.98
C ILE A 79 -2.27 0.06 6.42
N ASP A 80 -2.27 -1.12 7.06
CA ASP A 80 -1.04 -1.80 7.43
C ASP A 80 -0.27 -2.20 6.18
N PHE A 81 -0.99 -2.66 5.16
CA PHE A 81 -0.45 -2.94 3.85
C PHE A 81 0.24 -1.71 3.24
N LEU A 82 -0.40 -0.54 3.27
CA LEU A 82 0.19 0.72 2.83
C LEU A 82 1.48 1.06 3.62
N LEU A 83 1.45 0.91 4.94
CA LEU A 83 2.62 1.14 5.80
C LEU A 83 3.77 0.16 5.51
N ALA A 84 3.46 -1.11 5.24
CA ALA A 84 4.44 -2.12 4.90
C ALA A 84 5.11 -1.83 3.54
N LEU A 85 4.34 -1.35 2.56
CA LEU A 85 4.88 -0.87 1.28
C LEU A 85 5.84 0.30 1.49
N LEU A 86 5.43 1.32 2.26
CA LEU A 86 6.28 2.48 2.58
C LEU A 86 7.55 2.12 3.38
N LYS A 87 7.52 1.02 4.14
CA LYS A 87 8.69 0.52 4.88
C LYS A 87 9.78 0.00 3.95
N ILE A 88 9.42 -0.49 2.76
CA ILE A 88 10.36 -0.99 1.75
C ILE A 88 10.67 0.14 0.76
N LYS A 89 11.70 0.94 1.07
CA LYS A 89 12.12 2.08 0.23
C LYS A 89 12.60 1.67 -1.18
N SER A 90 13.04 0.43 -1.37
CA SER A 90 13.52 -0.10 -2.65
C SER A 90 12.40 -0.50 -3.63
N CYS A 91 11.13 -0.36 -3.24
CA CYS A 91 10.01 -0.78 -4.09
C CYS A 91 9.43 0.39 -4.92
N THR A 92 8.94 0.08 -6.12
CA THR A 92 8.38 1.08 -7.05
C THR A 92 7.21 1.85 -6.44
N ALA A 93 6.34 1.16 -5.70
CA ALA A 93 5.24 1.78 -4.96
C ALA A 93 5.73 2.85 -3.98
N ALA A 94 6.74 2.55 -3.16
CA ALA A 94 7.30 3.52 -2.22
C ALA A 94 7.98 4.69 -2.94
N HIS A 95 8.63 4.45 -4.08
CA HIS A 95 9.23 5.51 -4.89
C HIS A 95 8.17 6.50 -5.39
N ILE A 96 7.07 6.00 -5.94
CA ILE A 96 5.95 6.82 -6.41
C ILE A 96 5.30 7.57 -5.24
N LEU A 97 4.99 6.88 -4.13
CA LEU A 97 4.41 7.54 -2.95
C LEU A 97 5.31 8.67 -2.42
N ASN A 98 6.63 8.48 -2.39
CA ASN A 98 7.58 9.53 -2.01
C ASN A 98 7.59 10.71 -2.99
N LYS A 99 7.37 10.48 -4.30
CA LYS A 99 7.24 11.56 -5.31
C LYS A 99 6.05 12.47 -5.01
N TYR A 100 4.95 11.91 -4.48
CA TYR A 100 3.80 12.69 -3.97
C TYR A 100 4.01 13.23 -2.55
N GLY A 101 5.22 13.10 -1.99
CA GLY A 101 5.53 13.57 -0.64
C GLY A 101 4.88 12.76 0.47
N ILE A 102 4.39 11.55 0.19
CA ILE A 102 3.83 10.64 1.18
C ILE A 102 4.97 9.89 1.82
N THR A 103 5.17 10.13 3.11
CA THR A 103 6.12 9.37 3.92
C THR A 103 5.36 8.53 4.94
N LYS A 104 6.02 7.48 5.43
CA LYS A 104 5.50 6.66 6.52
C LYS A 104 5.07 7.52 7.71
N ASP A 105 5.84 8.56 8.03
CA ASP A 105 5.58 9.45 9.16
C ASP A 105 4.26 10.21 9.00
N LYS A 106 4.03 10.84 7.85
CA LYS A 106 2.76 11.53 7.53
C LYS A 106 1.55 10.60 7.60
N VAL A 107 1.69 9.38 7.07
CA VAL A 107 0.62 8.38 7.15
C VAL A 107 0.35 7.99 8.61
N GLN A 108 1.40 7.73 9.39
CA GLN A 108 1.25 7.40 10.81
C GLN A 108 0.68 8.56 11.63
N GLU A 109 1.01 9.81 11.32
CA GLU A 109 0.44 10.99 11.95
C GLU A 109 -1.06 11.10 11.62
N THR A 110 -1.42 10.97 10.35
CA THR A 110 -2.84 11.00 9.91
C THR A 110 -3.65 9.90 10.61
N MET A 111 -3.07 8.70 10.76
CA MET A 111 -3.68 7.58 11.49
C MET A 111 -3.74 7.75 13.01
N LYS A 112 -2.93 8.64 13.62
CA LYS A 112 -3.03 8.92 15.06
C LYS A 112 -4.10 9.96 15.34
N THR A 113 -4.19 10.96 14.47
CA THR A 113 -5.19 12.03 14.54
C THR A 113 -6.59 11.46 14.32
N GLU A 114 -6.71 10.54 13.37
CA GLU A 114 -7.91 9.76 13.18
C GLU A 114 -7.83 8.56 14.11
N GLN A 115 -8.55 8.54 15.23
CA GLN A 115 -8.85 7.28 15.91
C GLN A 115 -9.66 6.41 14.95
N PHE A 116 -8.99 5.75 14.00
CA PHE A 116 -9.48 4.52 13.43
C PHE A 116 -9.48 3.54 14.60
N CYS A 117 -10.58 3.59 15.36
CA CYS A 117 -10.84 2.73 16.48
C CYS A 117 -10.54 1.32 15.99
N ARG A 118 -9.54 0.70 16.63
CA ARG A 118 -9.30 -0.73 16.53
C ARG A 118 -10.64 -1.38 16.86
N GLY A 119 -11.33 -1.83 15.82
CA GLY A 119 -12.56 -2.57 15.96
C GLY A 119 -12.17 -3.92 16.56
N ASP A 120 -12.10 -3.97 17.88
CA ASP A 120 -12.42 -5.19 18.63
C ASP A 120 -13.81 -5.63 18.16
N ARG A 121 -13.84 -6.64 17.29
CA ARG A 121 -15.00 -7.49 17.03
C ARG A 121 -14.62 -8.91 17.39
#